data_AF-A0A3C2CU08-F1
#
_entry.id   AF-A0A3C2CU08-F1
#
_cell.length_a   1.000
_cell.length_b   1.000
_cell.length_c   1.000
_cell.angle_alpha   90.00
_cell.angle_beta   90.00
_cell.angle_gamma   90.00
#
_symmetry.space_group_name_H-M   'P 1'
#
loop_
_entity.id
_entity.type
_entity.pdbx_description
1 polymer ?
#
loop_
_entity_poly.entity_id
_entity_poly.type
_entity_poly.pdbx_seq_one_letter_code
_entity_poly.pdbx_strand_id
1 'polypeptide(L)'
;MRRIKSITNLLLSKLVAVNSVLTLLVIMVAGISVKDYACFLVNQEQITGTQLVETLNSFLIKVSILAFITTGLVHYFSVRRIVKPVKSMAAAANQIKEGKIPSIIDINTGGELGELVTNFNAMTETLSAVQTRREEMLRDIAHELRTPLTNINGYLEALHNGVLAGDRELFGSLLEESRRITRIVDLISELDAWNKEVCFLEKQFEEVNMSEIMKESFAAFQLKLTGRFDSVHQDIKPSAVFGHKDGLKQVISILLQNIIDYDVGRHLSVEAKPSGKMYVITFSHNGNYIDPDRKDLIFERFYRLEESRSTKVEGAGLGLA
;
A
#
# COMPACT_ATOMS: atom_id res chain seq x y z
N MET A 1 20.47 -5.37 2.28
CA MET A 1 21.79 -4.71 2.30
C MET A 1 22.70 -4.98 1.09
N ARG A 2 22.81 -6.21 0.54
CA ARG A 2 23.70 -6.49 -0.62
C ARG A 2 23.37 -5.73 -1.92
N ARG A 3 22.09 -5.53 -2.27
CA ARG A 3 21.66 -4.81 -3.49
C ARG A 3 21.94 -3.30 -3.44
N ILE A 4 21.78 -2.66 -2.29
CA ILE A 4 22.08 -1.22 -2.12
C ILE A 4 23.57 -0.97 -2.36
N LYS A 5 24.44 -1.84 -1.81
CA LYS A 5 25.90 -1.78 -2.00
C LYS A 5 26.31 -1.93 -3.47
N SER A 6 25.57 -2.74 -4.25
CA SER A 6 25.79 -2.91 -5.68
C SER A 6 25.44 -1.65 -6.48
N ILE A 7 24.33 -0.97 -6.16
CA ILE A 7 23.93 0.28 -6.83
C ILE A 7 24.91 1.42 -6.49
N THR A 8 25.35 1.52 -5.23
CA THR A 8 26.37 2.51 -4.84
C THR A 8 27.67 2.28 -5.59
N ASN A 9 28.10 1.02 -5.70
CA ASN A 9 29.31 0.65 -6.45
C ASN A 9 29.17 0.91 -7.95
N LEU A 10 27.99 0.70 -8.53
CA LEU A 10 27.74 0.95 -9.95
C LEU A 10 27.77 2.45 -10.28
N LEU A 11 27.14 3.29 -9.46
CA LEU A 11 27.15 4.74 -9.62
C LEU A 11 28.54 5.34 -9.37
N LEU A 12 29.26 4.86 -8.34
CA LEU A 12 30.66 5.24 -8.12
C LEU A 12 31.53 4.81 -9.29
N SER A 13 31.36 3.58 -9.78
CA SER A 13 32.10 3.04 -10.92
C SER A 13 31.88 3.88 -12.18
N LYS A 14 30.64 4.25 -12.50
CA LYS A 14 30.34 5.11 -13.64
C LYS A 14 30.93 6.52 -13.47
N LEU A 15 30.86 7.10 -12.27
CA LEU A 15 31.45 8.41 -11.99
C LEU A 15 32.98 8.37 -12.13
N VAL A 16 33.62 7.34 -11.58
CA VAL A 16 35.07 7.12 -11.71
C VAL A 16 35.42 6.90 -13.18
N ALA A 17 34.67 6.08 -13.92
CA ALA A 17 34.91 5.86 -15.33
C ALA A 17 34.79 7.15 -16.17
N VAL A 18 33.74 7.95 -15.96
CA VAL A 18 33.56 9.24 -16.65
C VAL A 18 34.70 10.20 -16.31
N ASN A 19 35.07 10.31 -15.04
CA ASN A 19 36.20 11.15 -14.63
C ASN A 19 37.53 10.63 -15.21
N SER A 20 37.76 9.32 -15.22
CA SER A 20 38.96 8.70 -15.80
C SER A 20 39.03 8.92 -17.31
N VAL A 21 37.92 8.81 -18.04
CA VAL A 21 37.87 9.11 -19.48
C VAL A 21 38.15 10.59 -19.72
N LEU A 22 37.55 11.48 -18.92
CA LEU A 22 37.76 12.92 -19.03
C LEU A 22 39.22 13.30 -18.76
N THR A 23 39.83 12.76 -17.71
CA THR A 23 41.24 13.04 -17.41
C THR A 23 42.17 12.52 -18.50
N LEU A 24 41.89 11.33 -19.06
CA LEU A 24 42.69 10.76 -20.15
C LEU A 24 42.55 11.58 -21.44
N LEU A 25 41.34 12.06 -21.74
CA LEU A 25 41.07 12.98 -22.85
C LEU A 25 41.85 14.30 -22.68
N VAL A 26 41.82 14.89 -21.49
CA VAL A 26 42.53 16.14 -21.19
C VAL A 26 44.04 15.95 -21.34
N ILE A 27 44.60 14.85 -20.83
CA ILE A 27 46.03 14.52 -20.98
C ILE A 27 46.39 14.35 -22.47
N MET A 28 45.55 13.65 -23.23
CA MET A 28 45.77 13.42 -24.66
C MET A 28 45.75 14.73 -25.45
N VAL A 29 44.73 15.58 -25.24
CA VAL A 29 44.59 16.88 -25.92
C VAL A 29 45.73 17.81 -25.55
N ALA A 30 46.12 17.88 -24.27
CA ALA A 30 47.26 18.66 -23.83
C ALA A 30 48.56 18.17 -24.49
N GLY A 31 48.78 16.86 -24.57
CA GLY A 31 49.95 16.28 -25.21
C GLY A 31 50.06 16.61 -26.71
N ILE A 32 48.95 16.48 -27.45
CA ILE A 32 48.88 16.84 -28.87
C ILE A 32 49.13 18.34 -29.04
N SER A 33 48.45 19.17 -28.25
CA SER A 33 48.56 20.62 -28.34
C SER A 33 49.98 21.12 -28.06
N VAL A 34 50.69 20.54 -27.09
CA VAL A 34 52.08 20.90 -26.78
C VAL A 34 53.02 20.50 -27.90
N LYS A 35 52.85 19.29 -28.47
CA LYS A 35 53.65 18.82 -29.61
C LYS A 35 53.47 19.75 -30.81
N ASP A 36 52.23 20.06 -31.18
CA ASP A 36 51.94 20.90 -32.35
C ASP A 36 52.44 22.33 -32.17
N TYR A 37 52.30 22.89 -30.96
CA TYR A 37 52.82 24.22 -30.63
C TYR A 37 54.35 24.27 -30.64
N ALA A 38 55.03 23.22 -30.16
CA ALA A 38 56.49 23.11 -30.26
C ALA A 38 56.96 23.04 -31.72
N CYS A 39 56.29 22.23 -32.56
CA CYS A 39 56.59 22.15 -33.98
C CYS A 39 56.38 23.48 -34.71
N PHE A 40 55.33 24.23 -34.37
CA PHE A 40 55.06 25.57 -34.91
C PHE A 40 56.17 26.56 -34.55
N LEU A 41 56.56 26.64 -33.26
CA LEU A 41 57.61 27.56 -32.80
C LEU A 41 58.97 27.29 -33.46
N VAL A 42 59.31 26.01 -33.67
CA VAL A 42 60.60 25.63 -34.28
C VAL A 42 60.59 25.84 -35.80
N ASN A 43 59.54 25.38 -36.50
CA ASN A 43 59.52 25.38 -37.96
C ASN A 43 59.14 26.73 -38.59
N GLN A 44 58.32 27.53 -37.90
CA GLN A 44 57.75 28.74 -38.47
C GLN A 44 58.33 30.02 -37.86
N GLU A 45 58.53 30.04 -36.54
CA GLU A 45 59.07 31.21 -35.82
C GLU A 45 60.59 31.14 -35.59
N GLN A 46 61.25 30.01 -35.95
CA GLN A 46 62.69 29.75 -35.74
C GLN A 46 63.18 29.93 -34.27
N ILE A 47 62.26 29.86 -33.30
CA ILE A 47 62.59 30.02 -31.88
C ILE A 47 63.31 28.76 -31.39
N THR A 48 64.53 28.91 -30.90
CA THR A 48 65.40 27.80 -30.46
C THR A 48 66.08 28.08 -29.11
N GLY A 49 66.64 27.05 -28.47
CA GLY A 49 67.37 27.19 -27.21
C GLY A 49 66.48 27.55 -26.01
N THR A 50 66.92 28.48 -25.16
CA THR A 50 66.26 28.85 -23.91
C THR A 50 64.90 29.53 -24.11
N GLN A 51 64.74 30.32 -25.18
CA GLN A 51 63.48 31.01 -25.50
C GLN A 51 62.34 30.03 -25.86
N LEU A 52 62.67 28.91 -26.50
CA LEU A 52 61.70 27.84 -26.79
C LEU A 52 61.18 27.20 -25.50
N VAL A 53 62.10 26.91 -24.56
CA VAL A 53 61.76 26.30 -23.26
C VAL A 53 60.87 27.23 -22.44
N GLU A 54 61.19 28.53 -22.35
CA GLU A 54 60.38 29.50 -21.62
C GLU A 54 58.97 29.66 -22.20
N THR A 55 58.87 29.73 -23.53
CA THR A 55 57.58 29.88 -24.23
C THR A 55 56.71 28.63 -24.06
N LEU A 56 57.29 27.43 -24.20
CA LEU A 56 56.60 26.17 -23.96
C LEU A 56 56.16 26.01 -22.50
N ASN A 57 57.00 26.42 -21.54
CA ASN A 57 56.66 26.33 -20.12
C ASN A 57 55.50 27.28 -19.76
N SER A 58 55.49 28.50 -20.30
CA SER A 58 54.36 29.44 -20.15
C SER A 58 53.06 28.88 -20.73
N PHE A 59 53.13 28.25 -21.91
CA PHE A 59 51.99 27.60 -22.54
C PHE A 59 51.47 26.41 -21.70
N LEU A 60 52.36 25.53 -21.25
CA LEU A 60 52.04 24.38 -20.40
C LEU A 60 51.33 24.79 -19.11
N ILE A 61 51.79 25.86 -18.46
CA ILE A 61 51.14 26.39 -17.25
C ILE A 61 49.71 26.85 -17.56
N LYS A 62 49.50 27.62 -18.64
CA LYS A 62 48.16 28.10 -19.02
C LYS A 62 47.19 26.94 -19.34
N VAL A 63 47.65 25.95 -20.10
CA VAL A 63 46.84 24.76 -20.43
C VAL A 63 46.54 23.94 -19.18
N SER A 64 47.50 23.77 -18.28
CA SER A 64 47.31 23.03 -17.02
C SER A 64 46.29 23.71 -16.11
N ILE A 65 46.34 25.04 -16.00
CA ILE A 65 45.35 25.81 -15.22
C ILE A 65 43.95 25.65 -15.83
N LEU A 66 43.82 25.77 -17.15
CA LEU A 66 42.54 25.61 -17.83
C LEU A 66 41.97 24.19 -17.68
N ALA A 67 42.82 23.17 -17.83
CA ALA A 67 42.48 21.77 -17.60
C ALA A 67 42.01 21.52 -16.16
N PHE A 68 42.70 22.11 -15.18
CA PHE A 68 42.33 21.99 -13.78
C PHE A 68 40.96 22.62 -13.50
N ILE A 69 40.72 23.84 -14.01
CA ILE A 69 39.44 24.54 -13.84
C ILE A 69 38.28 23.76 -14.48
N THR A 70 38.44 23.33 -15.73
CA THR A 70 37.41 22.58 -16.46
C THR A 70 37.09 21.24 -15.80
N THR A 71 38.12 20.49 -15.40
CA THR A 71 37.96 19.22 -14.67
C THR A 71 37.27 19.45 -13.32
N GLY A 72 37.69 20.47 -12.56
CA GLY A 72 37.09 20.83 -11.28
C GLY A 72 35.61 21.18 -11.41
N LEU A 73 35.24 21.94 -12.44
CA LEU A 73 33.84 22.28 -12.74
C LEU A 73 33.02 21.03 -13.06
N VAL A 74 33.47 20.19 -14.00
CA VAL A 74 32.76 18.95 -14.37
C VAL A 74 32.60 18.03 -13.16
N HIS A 75 33.64 17.91 -12.34
CA HIS A 75 33.60 17.11 -11.12
C HIS A 75 32.58 17.66 -10.12
N TYR A 76 32.62 18.96 -9.84
CA TYR A 76 31.68 19.63 -8.94
C TYR A 76 30.21 19.42 -9.36
N PHE A 77 29.90 19.62 -10.65
CA PHE A 77 28.55 19.43 -11.17
C PHE A 77 28.11 17.97 -11.12
N SER A 78 28.99 17.03 -11.46
CA SER A 78 28.71 15.59 -11.44
C SER A 78 28.41 15.09 -10.02
N VAL A 79 29.23 15.49 -9.05
CA VAL A 79 29.02 15.17 -7.63
C VAL A 79 27.70 15.75 -7.14
N ARG A 80 27.40 17.02 -7.46
CA ARG A 80 26.16 17.67 -7.02
C ARG A 80 24.92 17.00 -7.60
N ARG A 81 24.98 16.50 -8.84
CA ARG A 81 23.86 15.82 -9.53
C ARG A 81 23.52 14.45 -8.93
N ILE A 82 24.50 13.76 -8.34
CA ILE A 82 24.30 12.41 -7.75
C ILE A 82 24.11 12.45 -6.24
N VAL A 83 24.92 13.23 -5.52
CA VAL A 83 24.92 13.23 -4.05
C VAL A 83 23.67 13.92 -3.48
N LYS A 84 23.18 14.98 -4.14
CA LYS A 84 22.00 15.72 -3.66
C LYS A 84 20.74 14.83 -3.61
N PRO A 85 20.35 14.10 -4.68
CA PRO A 85 19.22 13.17 -4.61
C PRO A 85 19.38 12.08 -3.55
N VAL A 86 20.57 11.48 -3.45
CA VAL A 86 20.82 10.40 -2.48
C VAL A 86 20.68 10.89 -1.04
N LYS A 87 21.18 12.09 -0.73
CA LYS A 87 20.98 12.70 0.60
C LYS A 87 19.51 13.01 0.88
N SER A 88 18.77 13.50 -0.11
CA SER A 88 17.32 13.74 0.02
C SER A 88 16.56 12.44 0.29
N MET A 89 16.87 11.36 -0.44
CA MET A 89 16.28 10.03 -0.20
C MET A 89 16.61 9.48 1.19
N ALA A 90 17.86 9.65 1.64
CA ALA A 90 18.25 9.23 2.99
C ALA A 90 17.52 10.03 4.08
N ALA A 91 17.33 11.32 3.89
CA ALA A 91 16.56 12.17 4.80
C ALA A 91 15.07 11.78 4.82
N ALA A 92 14.48 11.53 3.65
CA ALA A 92 13.11 11.04 3.53
C ALA A 92 12.93 9.67 4.20
N ALA A 93 13.86 8.74 3.99
CA ALA A 93 13.83 7.44 4.65
C ALA A 93 13.93 7.53 6.18
N ASN A 94 14.70 8.47 6.72
CA ASN A 94 14.75 8.72 8.16
C ASN A 94 13.42 9.28 8.70
N GLN A 95 12.74 10.14 7.94
CA GLN A 95 11.41 10.62 8.30
C GLN A 95 10.39 9.47 8.35
N ILE A 96 10.42 8.57 7.36
CA ILE A 96 9.59 7.35 7.36
C ILE A 96 9.88 6.50 8.61
N LYS A 97 11.16 6.35 8.99
CA LYS A 97 11.56 5.61 10.20
C LYS A 97 10.99 6.21 11.48
N GLU A 98 10.81 7.52 11.52
CA GLU A 98 10.19 8.26 12.62
C GLU A 98 8.65 8.29 12.54
N GLY A 99 8.04 7.64 11.55
CA GLY A 99 6.59 7.62 11.35
C GLY A 99 6.03 8.91 10.72
N LYS A 100 6.88 9.76 10.14
CA LYS A 100 6.46 11.00 9.45
C LYS A 100 6.23 10.73 7.96
N ILE A 101 5.26 11.42 7.38
CA ILE A 101 5.05 11.46 5.92
C ILE A 101 6.19 12.28 5.32
N PRO A 102 7.11 11.69 4.56
CA PRO A 102 8.22 12.43 3.97
C PRO A 102 7.73 13.26 2.78
N SER A 103 8.47 14.32 2.45
CA SER A 103 8.22 15.12 1.25
C SER A 103 8.62 14.40 -0.03
N ILE A 104 7.87 14.65 -1.10
CA ILE A 104 8.17 14.16 -2.45
C ILE A 104 9.52 14.73 -2.90
N ILE A 105 10.37 13.86 -3.45
CA ILE A 105 11.67 14.25 -3.96
C ILE A 105 11.48 14.75 -5.40
N ASP A 106 11.31 16.06 -5.55
CA ASP A 106 11.23 16.73 -6.85
C ASP A 106 12.64 17.06 -7.36
N ILE A 107 13.28 16.08 -8.01
CA ILE A 107 14.57 16.28 -8.66
C ILE A 107 14.52 15.69 -10.06
N ASN A 108 14.63 16.57 -11.04
CA ASN A 108 14.71 16.19 -12.45
C ASN A 108 16.08 15.57 -12.78
N THR A 109 16.21 14.28 -12.49
CA THR A 109 17.39 13.48 -12.77
C THR A 109 17.02 12.49 -13.86
N GLY A 110 17.75 12.46 -14.98
CA GLY A 110 17.55 11.46 -16.03
C GLY A 110 18.29 10.16 -15.73
N GLY A 111 18.05 9.13 -16.55
CA GLY A 111 18.72 7.83 -16.44
C GLY A 111 18.30 7.03 -15.20
N GLU A 112 19.15 6.12 -14.75
CA GLU A 112 18.83 5.16 -13.68
C GLU A 112 18.60 5.82 -12.31
N LEU A 113 19.24 6.97 -12.07
CA LEU A 113 19.01 7.74 -10.84
C LEU A 113 17.61 8.39 -10.83
N GLY A 114 17.11 8.80 -12.01
CA GLY A 114 15.75 9.27 -12.17
C GLY A 114 14.72 8.19 -11.86
N GLU A 115 14.89 7.02 -12.48
CA GLU A 115 14.04 5.85 -12.24
C GLU A 115 14.03 5.46 -10.76
N LEU A 116 15.20 5.50 -10.09
CA LEU A 116 15.29 5.24 -8.65
C LEU A 116 14.50 6.26 -7.80
N VAL A 117 14.56 7.55 -8.15
CA VAL A 117 13.78 8.59 -7.47
C VAL A 117 12.28 8.39 -7.71
N THR A 118 11.87 8.08 -8.94
CA THR A 118 10.46 7.78 -9.28
C THR A 118 9.95 6.59 -8.48
N ASN A 119 10.69 5.48 -8.45
CA ASN A 119 10.32 4.30 -7.69
C ASN A 119 10.27 4.56 -6.18
N PHE A 120 11.19 5.38 -5.67
CA PHE A 120 11.18 5.78 -4.26
C PHE A 120 9.97 6.65 -3.91
N ASN A 121 9.61 7.61 -4.76
CA ASN A 121 8.43 8.45 -4.58
C ASN A 121 7.15 7.60 -4.61
N ALA A 122 7.02 6.67 -5.56
CA ALA A 122 5.87 5.77 -5.65
C ALA A 122 5.72 4.87 -4.41
N MET A 123 6.83 4.30 -3.91
CA MET A 123 6.85 3.54 -2.67
C MET A 123 6.40 4.40 -1.47
N THR A 124 6.89 5.64 -1.42
CA THR A 124 6.57 6.60 -0.35
C THR A 124 5.10 6.98 -0.35
N GLU A 125 4.53 7.25 -1.52
CA GLU A 125 3.10 7.53 -1.70
C GLU A 125 2.24 6.35 -1.27
N THR A 126 2.61 5.13 -1.68
CA THR A 126 1.93 3.90 -1.26
C THR A 126 1.94 3.73 0.26
N LEU A 127 3.10 3.93 0.89
CA LEU A 127 3.23 3.87 2.36
C LEU A 127 2.37 4.94 3.05
N SER A 128 2.36 6.17 2.53
CA SER A 128 1.52 7.24 3.06
C SER A 128 0.04 6.87 2.96
N ALA A 129 -0.41 6.36 1.81
CA ALA A 129 -1.80 5.97 1.62
C ALA A 129 -2.22 4.84 2.58
N VAL A 130 -1.35 3.84 2.80
CA VAL A 130 -1.58 2.77 3.77
C VAL A 130 -1.69 3.32 5.19
N GLN A 131 -0.79 4.23 5.58
CA GLN A 131 -0.80 4.85 6.90
C GLN A 131 -2.07 5.69 7.12
N THR A 132 -2.46 6.52 6.14
CA THR A 132 -3.68 7.32 6.21
C THR A 132 -4.93 6.43 6.34
N ARG A 133 -5.05 5.37 5.54
CA ARG A 133 -6.17 4.41 5.64
C ARG A 133 -6.21 3.72 7.00
N ARG A 134 -5.05 3.40 7.57
CA ARG A 134 -4.96 2.82 8.92
C ARG A 134 -5.44 3.81 9.99
N GLU A 135 -5.06 5.09 9.88
CA GLU A 135 -5.50 6.13 10.82
C GLU A 135 -7.01 6.40 10.71
N GLU A 136 -7.55 6.42 9.50
CA GLU A 136 -9.00 6.51 9.24
C GLU A 136 -9.74 5.32 9.87
N MET A 137 -9.28 4.09 9.61
CA MET A 137 -9.84 2.88 10.23
C MET A 137 -9.86 2.97 11.76
N LEU A 138 -8.76 3.39 12.39
CA LEU A 138 -8.70 3.52 13.85
C LEU A 138 -9.64 4.59 14.38
N ARG A 139 -9.80 5.69 13.64
CA ARG A 139 -10.74 6.77 13.98
C ARG A 139 -12.18 6.27 13.93
N ASP A 140 -12.53 5.54 12.89
CA ASP A 140 -13.89 5.01 12.69
C ASP A 140 -14.23 3.97 13.77
N ILE A 141 -13.30 3.05 14.06
CA ILE A 141 -13.43 2.11 15.19
C ILE A 141 -13.67 2.85 16.51
N ALA A 142 -12.85 3.86 16.80
CA ALA A 142 -12.98 4.62 18.03
C ALA A 142 -14.33 5.33 18.12
N HIS A 143 -14.87 5.82 16.99
CA HIS A 143 -16.18 6.46 16.97
C HIS A 143 -17.31 5.45 17.21
N GLU A 144 -17.28 4.30 16.53
CA GLU A 144 -18.29 3.25 16.66
C GLU A 144 -18.30 2.60 18.05
N LEU A 145 -17.17 2.57 18.75
CA LEU A 145 -17.09 2.10 20.13
C LEU A 145 -17.51 3.16 21.16
N ARG A 146 -17.25 4.45 20.89
CA ARG A 146 -17.55 5.53 21.84
C ARG A 146 -19.05 5.65 22.11
N THR A 147 -19.87 5.67 21.06
CA THR A 147 -21.32 5.84 21.17
C THR A 147 -22.00 4.79 22.07
N PRO A 148 -21.82 3.47 21.84
CA PRO A 148 -22.43 2.43 22.69
C PRO A 148 -21.89 2.49 24.13
N LEU A 149 -20.59 2.76 24.32
CA LEU A 149 -20.00 2.87 25.65
C LEU A 149 -20.53 4.07 26.42
N THR A 150 -20.69 5.23 25.78
CA THR A 150 -21.29 6.42 26.41
C THR A 150 -22.73 6.14 26.84
N ASN A 151 -23.51 5.45 26.01
CA ASN A 151 -24.88 5.06 26.35
C ASN A 151 -24.91 4.12 27.56
N ILE A 152 -24.13 3.03 27.53
CA ILE A 152 -24.04 2.08 28.65
C ILE A 152 -23.64 2.80 29.93
N ASN A 153 -22.61 3.63 29.90
CA ASN A 153 -22.14 4.37 31.07
C ASN A 153 -23.21 5.32 31.60
N GLY A 154 -23.91 6.06 30.73
CA GLY A 154 -24.98 6.98 31.14
C GLY A 154 -26.15 6.26 31.81
N TYR A 155 -26.57 5.11 31.29
CA TYR A 155 -27.61 4.30 31.94
C TYR A 155 -27.15 3.70 33.27
N LEU A 156 -25.92 3.19 33.34
CA LEU A 156 -25.35 2.66 34.59
C LEU A 156 -25.20 3.77 35.65
N GLU A 157 -24.84 4.99 35.26
CA GLU A 157 -24.76 6.15 36.15
C GLU A 157 -26.14 6.58 36.65
N ALA A 158 -27.15 6.61 35.78
CA ALA A 158 -28.54 6.89 36.16
C ALA A 158 -29.13 5.84 37.11
N LEU A 159 -28.80 4.56 36.90
CA LEU A 159 -29.14 3.46 37.80
C LEU A 159 -28.43 3.60 39.16
N HIS A 160 -27.13 3.91 39.15
CA HIS A 160 -26.33 4.07 40.36
C HIS A 160 -26.83 5.22 41.24
N ASN A 161 -27.19 6.35 40.62
CA ASN A 161 -27.69 7.53 41.31
C ASN A 161 -29.19 7.42 41.71
N GLY A 162 -29.86 6.31 41.40
CA GLY A 162 -31.28 6.09 41.71
C GLY A 162 -32.24 6.98 40.92
N VAL A 163 -31.76 7.65 39.86
CA VAL A 163 -32.56 8.47 38.95
C VAL A 163 -33.44 7.60 38.06
N LEU A 164 -32.97 6.38 37.76
CA LEU A 164 -33.63 5.41 36.91
C LEU A 164 -33.78 4.09 37.66
N ALA A 165 -34.95 3.46 37.57
CA ALA A 165 -35.20 2.14 38.15
C ALA A 165 -34.84 1.05 37.15
N GLY A 166 -34.07 0.05 37.58
CA GLY A 166 -33.71 -1.07 36.72
C GLY A 166 -34.90 -1.97 36.45
N ASP A 167 -35.22 -2.17 35.17
CA ASP A 167 -36.19 -3.16 34.72
C ASP A 167 -35.54 -4.17 33.77
N ARG A 168 -36.28 -5.24 33.44
CA ARG A 168 -35.79 -6.32 32.59
C ARG A 168 -35.47 -5.85 31.16
N GLU A 169 -36.18 -4.85 30.67
CA GLU A 169 -35.97 -4.32 29.31
C GLU A 169 -34.68 -3.49 29.21
N LEU A 170 -34.40 -2.65 30.20
CA LEU A 170 -33.17 -1.88 30.31
C LEU A 170 -31.95 -2.78 30.44
N PHE A 171 -31.99 -3.77 31.35
CA PHE A 171 -30.88 -4.73 31.48
C PHE A 171 -30.68 -5.55 30.20
N GLY A 172 -31.77 -5.90 29.49
CA GLY A 172 -31.71 -6.51 28.18
C GLY A 172 -31.00 -5.62 27.15
N SER A 173 -31.37 -4.33 27.09
CA SER A 173 -30.79 -3.34 26.17
C SER A 173 -29.30 -3.10 26.43
N LEU A 174 -28.89 -3.02 27.71
CA LEU A 174 -27.47 -2.89 28.08
C LEU A 174 -26.65 -4.14 27.71
N LEU A 175 -27.23 -5.33 27.89
CA LEU A 175 -26.60 -6.58 27.50
C LEU A 175 -26.44 -6.69 25.98
N GLU A 176 -27.45 -6.26 25.21
CA GLU A 176 -27.38 -6.19 23.74
C GLU A 176 -26.24 -5.26 23.30
N GLU A 177 -26.15 -4.07 23.89
CA GLU A 177 -25.12 -3.09 23.52
C GLU A 177 -23.71 -3.57 23.91
N SER A 178 -23.57 -4.25 25.05
CA SER A 178 -22.31 -4.92 25.43
C SER A 178 -21.91 -6.00 24.43
N ARG A 179 -22.84 -6.88 24.01
CA ARG A 179 -22.58 -7.91 23.00
C ARG A 179 -22.27 -7.31 21.62
N ARG A 180 -22.83 -6.15 21.30
CA ARG A 180 -22.50 -5.40 20.07
C ARG A 180 -21.04 -4.94 20.10
N ILE A 181 -20.57 -4.37 21.21
CA ILE A 181 -19.17 -3.99 21.39
C ILE A 181 -18.26 -5.21 21.24
N THR A 182 -18.57 -6.34 21.88
CA THR A 182 -17.78 -7.58 21.75
C THR A 182 -17.62 -8.00 20.30
N ARG A 183 -18.71 -8.01 19.50
CA ARG A 183 -18.65 -8.37 18.09
C ARG A 183 -17.81 -7.42 17.25
N ILE A 184 -17.85 -6.12 17.55
CA ILE A 184 -16.98 -5.14 16.87
C ILE A 184 -15.51 -5.47 17.14
N VAL A 185 -15.16 -5.79 18.39
CA VAL A 185 -13.80 -6.17 18.79
C VAL A 185 -13.36 -7.48 18.14
N ASP A 186 -14.23 -8.49 18.11
CA ASP A 186 -13.95 -9.78 17.47
C ASP A 186 -13.67 -9.60 15.98
N LEU A 187 -14.49 -8.80 15.30
CA LEU A 187 -14.32 -8.54 13.87
C LEU A 187 -13.04 -7.74 13.55
N ILE A 188 -12.65 -6.79 14.41
CA ILE A 188 -11.37 -6.08 14.26
C ILE A 188 -10.20 -7.06 14.43
N SER A 189 -10.34 -7.99 15.37
CA SER A 189 -9.31 -9.01 15.63
C SER A 189 -9.19 -10.00 14.48
N GLU A 190 -10.30 -10.39 13.87
CA GLU A 190 -10.32 -11.14 12.60
C GLU A 190 -9.65 -10.34 11.50
N LEU A 191 -10.07 -9.09 11.24
CA LEU A 191 -9.45 -8.25 10.21
C LEU A 191 -7.94 -8.05 10.41
N ASP A 192 -7.45 -7.93 11.64
CA ASP A 192 -6.02 -7.84 11.94
C ASP A 192 -5.29 -9.17 11.68
N ALA A 193 -5.92 -10.32 11.98
CA ALA A 193 -5.39 -11.64 11.63
C ALA A 193 -5.25 -11.78 10.11
N TRP A 194 -6.31 -11.46 9.35
CA TRP A 194 -6.31 -11.49 7.89
C TRP A 194 -5.29 -10.49 7.30
N ASN A 195 -5.16 -9.28 7.85
CA ASN A 195 -4.19 -8.29 7.39
C ASN A 195 -2.73 -8.66 7.69
N LYS A 196 -2.46 -9.33 8.80
CA LYS A 196 -1.12 -9.88 9.10
C LYS A 196 -0.77 -11.04 8.17
N GLU A 197 -1.77 -11.77 7.70
CA GLU A 197 -1.66 -12.84 6.70
C GLU A 197 -1.73 -12.36 5.25
N VAL A 198 -1.80 -11.04 4.97
CA VAL A 198 -1.64 -10.47 3.60
C VAL A 198 -0.27 -10.79 2.98
N CYS A 199 0.66 -11.42 3.73
CA CYS A 199 1.58 -12.38 3.13
C CYS A 199 0.86 -13.67 2.68
N PHE A 200 -0.20 -13.54 1.86
CA PHE A 200 -0.66 -14.61 0.98
C PHE A 200 0.42 -14.78 -0.09
N LEU A 201 1.54 -15.37 0.32
CA LEU A 201 2.40 -16.06 -0.61
C LEU A 201 1.48 -17.06 -1.33
N GLU A 202 1.54 -17.12 -2.66
CA GLU A 202 0.83 -18.08 -3.52
C GLU A 202 0.89 -19.54 -3.03
N LYS A 203 1.74 -19.83 -2.04
CA LYS A 203 1.94 -21.12 -1.37
C LYS A 203 0.77 -21.64 -0.53
N GLN A 204 -0.26 -20.85 -0.21
CA GLN A 204 -1.44 -21.33 0.54
C GLN A 204 -2.69 -21.51 -0.33
N PHE A 205 -2.60 -21.21 -1.62
CA PHE A 205 -3.71 -21.49 -2.53
C PHE A 205 -3.62 -22.95 -2.93
N GLU A 206 -4.72 -23.66 -2.75
CA GLU A 206 -4.84 -25.07 -3.11
C GLU A 206 -6.07 -25.28 -4.00
N GLU A 207 -6.12 -26.44 -4.66
CA GLU A 207 -7.29 -26.82 -5.44
C GLU A 207 -8.40 -27.25 -4.48
N VAL A 208 -9.43 -26.41 -4.32
CA VAL A 208 -10.54 -26.66 -3.41
C VAL A 208 -11.83 -26.95 -4.17
N ASN A 209 -12.60 -27.94 -3.71
CA ASN A 209 -13.90 -28.25 -4.26
C ASN A 209 -14.97 -27.32 -3.68
N MET A 210 -15.56 -26.47 -4.53
CA MET A 210 -16.57 -25.50 -4.08
C MET A 210 -17.85 -26.13 -3.54
N SER A 211 -18.21 -27.34 -3.99
CA SER A 211 -19.40 -28.02 -3.44
C SER A 211 -19.20 -28.45 -1.99
N GLU A 212 -17.97 -28.80 -1.60
CA GLU A 212 -17.63 -29.17 -0.23
C GLU A 212 -17.66 -27.94 0.68
N ILE A 213 -17.01 -26.84 0.26
CA ILE A 213 -17.05 -25.56 0.99
C ILE A 213 -18.49 -25.12 1.23
N MET A 214 -19.31 -25.08 0.17
CA MET A 214 -20.70 -24.63 0.28
C MET A 214 -21.48 -25.53 1.24
N LYS A 215 -21.34 -26.86 1.16
CA LYS A 215 -22.01 -27.79 2.09
C LYS A 215 -21.60 -27.56 3.54
N GLU A 216 -20.30 -27.40 3.81
CA GLU A 216 -19.79 -27.12 5.15
C GLU A 216 -20.35 -25.78 5.70
N SER A 217 -20.35 -24.72 4.88
CA SER A 217 -20.90 -23.42 5.26
C SER A 217 -22.41 -23.48 5.51
N PHE A 218 -23.20 -24.14 4.66
CA PHE A 218 -24.64 -24.30 4.89
C PHE A 218 -24.95 -25.15 6.13
N ALA A 219 -24.16 -26.19 6.41
CA ALA A 219 -24.32 -27.01 7.61
C ALA A 219 -24.15 -26.16 8.89
N ALA A 220 -23.16 -25.26 8.92
CA ALA A 220 -22.95 -24.34 10.06
C ALA A 220 -24.13 -23.39 10.31
N PHE A 221 -24.87 -23.02 9.26
CA PHE A 221 -26.01 -22.10 9.32
C PHE A 221 -27.38 -22.80 9.32
N GLN A 222 -27.44 -24.13 9.25
CA GLN A 222 -28.67 -24.90 9.06
C GLN A 222 -29.75 -24.57 10.09
N LEU A 223 -29.40 -24.46 11.38
CA LEU A 223 -30.34 -24.13 12.45
C LEU A 223 -30.93 -22.72 12.30
N LYS A 224 -30.09 -21.74 11.94
CA LYS A 224 -30.51 -20.34 11.73
C LYS A 224 -31.41 -20.21 10.50
N LEU A 225 -31.07 -20.93 9.43
CA LEU A 225 -31.83 -20.91 8.18
C LEU A 225 -33.21 -21.56 8.35
N THR A 226 -33.28 -22.74 8.97
CA THR A 226 -34.55 -23.47 9.20
C THR A 226 -35.51 -22.70 10.11
N GLY A 227 -34.98 -21.90 11.04
CA GLY A 227 -35.81 -21.09 11.94
C GLY A 227 -36.39 -19.81 11.31
N ARG A 228 -35.88 -19.37 10.15
CA ARG A 228 -36.22 -18.04 9.58
C ARG A 228 -36.73 -18.08 8.13
N PHE A 229 -36.38 -19.11 7.37
CA PHE A 229 -36.77 -19.26 5.95
C PHE A 229 -37.77 -20.40 5.78
N ASP A 230 -38.81 -20.15 4.99
CA ASP A 230 -39.85 -21.14 4.67
C ASP A 230 -39.36 -22.12 3.59
N SER A 231 -38.48 -21.66 2.71
CA SER A 231 -37.79 -22.53 1.74
C SER A 231 -36.38 -22.03 1.40
N VAL A 232 -35.46 -22.99 1.29
CA VAL A 232 -34.07 -22.76 0.86
C VAL A 232 -33.79 -23.66 -0.33
N HIS A 233 -33.68 -23.07 -1.52
CA HIS A 233 -33.33 -23.79 -2.75
C HIS A 233 -31.82 -23.70 -2.98
N GLN A 234 -31.17 -24.85 -3.22
CA GLN A 234 -29.73 -24.94 -3.47
C GLN A 234 -29.47 -25.73 -4.75
N ASP A 235 -28.91 -25.08 -5.77
CA ASP A 235 -28.34 -25.75 -6.95
C ASP A 235 -26.84 -25.47 -7.01
N ILE A 236 -26.04 -26.42 -6.52
CA ILE A 236 -24.58 -26.29 -6.38
C ILE A 236 -23.90 -27.34 -7.27
N LYS A 237 -23.31 -26.90 -8.38
CA LYS A 237 -22.55 -27.78 -9.29
C LYS A 237 -21.11 -27.92 -8.79
N PRO A 238 -20.56 -29.14 -8.68
CA PRO A 238 -19.18 -29.32 -8.24
C PRO A 238 -18.19 -28.75 -9.26
N SER A 239 -17.21 -27.99 -8.78
CA SER A 239 -16.06 -27.54 -9.54
C SER A 239 -14.88 -27.31 -8.61
N ALA A 240 -13.68 -27.61 -9.10
CA ALA A 240 -12.45 -27.23 -8.45
C ALA A 240 -12.13 -25.75 -8.73
N VAL A 241 -11.70 -25.02 -7.71
CA VAL A 241 -11.25 -23.63 -7.79
C VAL A 241 -9.96 -23.51 -7.00
N PHE A 242 -9.00 -22.75 -7.54
CA PHE A 242 -7.73 -22.48 -6.86
C PHE A 242 -7.92 -21.32 -5.87
N GLY A 243 -7.79 -21.58 -4.58
CA GLY A 243 -8.09 -20.58 -3.54
C GLY A 243 -7.73 -21.02 -2.12
N HIS A 244 -7.97 -20.15 -1.15
CA HIS A 244 -7.78 -20.43 0.27
C HIS A 244 -9.10 -20.96 0.88
N LYS A 245 -9.12 -22.20 1.37
CA LYS A 245 -10.34 -22.87 1.89
C LYS A 245 -11.04 -22.03 2.96
N ASP A 246 -10.31 -21.51 3.95
CA ASP A 246 -10.92 -20.76 5.05
C ASP A 246 -11.40 -19.37 4.65
N GLY A 247 -10.75 -18.74 3.65
CA GLY A 247 -11.16 -17.41 3.16
C GLY A 247 -12.48 -17.48 2.41
N LEU A 248 -12.63 -18.51 1.57
CA LEU A 248 -13.88 -18.77 0.86
C LEU A 248 -15.02 -19.07 1.85
N LYS A 249 -14.76 -19.88 2.89
CA LYS A 249 -15.75 -20.14 3.95
C LYS A 249 -16.17 -18.88 4.69
N GLN A 250 -15.21 -18.00 5.00
CA GLN A 250 -15.50 -16.75 5.71
C GLN A 250 -16.40 -15.84 4.87
N VAL A 251 -16.06 -15.63 3.59
CA VAL A 251 -16.89 -14.84 2.66
C VAL A 251 -18.31 -15.40 2.57
N ILE A 252 -18.46 -16.71 2.43
CA ILE A 252 -19.78 -17.34 2.38
C ILE A 252 -20.54 -17.13 3.70
N SER A 253 -19.87 -17.27 4.84
CA SER A 253 -20.48 -17.08 6.16
C SER A 253 -20.95 -15.65 6.38
N ILE A 254 -20.15 -14.67 5.94
CA ILE A 254 -20.49 -13.24 5.94
C ILE A 254 -21.74 -12.98 5.10
N LEU A 255 -21.79 -13.54 3.88
CA LEU A 255 -22.94 -13.37 2.98
C LEU A 255 -24.20 -14.02 3.56
N LEU A 256 -24.10 -15.25 4.06
CA LEU A 256 -25.22 -15.96 4.69
C LEU A 256 -25.76 -15.21 5.90
N GLN A 257 -24.89 -14.67 6.75
CA GLN A 257 -25.30 -13.88 7.91
C GLN A 257 -26.01 -12.60 7.48
N ASN A 258 -25.48 -11.87 6.49
CA ASN A 258 -26.16 -10.69 5.92
C ASN A 258 -27.54 -11.03 5.35
N ILE A 259 -27.66 -12.13 4.60
CA ILE A 259 -28.96 -12.56 4.05
C ILE A 259 -29.95 -12.86 5.17
N ILE A 260 -29.52 -13.61 6.20
CA ILE A 260 -30.35 -13.87 7.38
C ILE A 260 -30.83 -12.56 8.00
N ASP A 261 -29.93 -11.60 8.17
CA ASP A 261 -30.20 -10.36 8.88
C ASP A 261 -31.16 -9.41 8.14
N TYR A 262 -31.06 -9.33 6.81
CA TYR A 262 -31.80 -8.37 5.98
C TYR A 262 -32.92 -8.97 5.12
N ASP A 263 -33.15 -10.28 5.16
CA ASP A 263 -34.25 -10.90 4.41
C ASP A 263 -35.64 -10.58 5.01
N VAL A 264 -36.59 -10.29 4.11
CA VAL A 264 -38.00 -10.01 4.42
C VAL A 264 -38.96 -11.00 3.77
N GLY A 265 -38.52 -11.78 2.77
CA GLY A 265 -39.40 -12.66 1.99
C GLY A 265 -39.39 -14.13 2.41
N ARG A 266 -38.55 -14.53 3.36
CA ARG A 266 -38.39 -15.91 3.88
C ARG A 266 -38.05 -16.95 2.81
N HIS A 267 -37.52 -16.51 1.67
CA HIS A 267 -37.10 -17.36 0.56
C HIS A 267 -35.65 -17.08 0.22
N LEU A 268 -34.83 -18.14 0.18
CA LEU A 268 -33.43 -18.07 -0.23
C LEU A 268 -33.20 -19.04 -1.38
N SER A 269 -32.70 -18.52 -2.50
CA SER A 269 -32.22 -19.32 -3.62
C SER A 269 -30.72 -19.13 -3.79
N VAL A 270 -29.98 -20.23 -3.83
CA VAL A 270 -28.53 -20.23 -4.01
C VAL A 270 -28.18 -21.08 -5.23
N GLU A 271 -27.60 -20.44 -6.24
CA GLU A 271 -27.08 -21.09 -7.44
C GLU A 271 -25.56 -20.96 -7.46
N ALA A 272 -24.85 -22.07 -7.67
CA ALA A 272 -23.40 -22.07 -7.81
C ALA A 272 -23.01 -22.95 -8.99
N LYS A 273 -22.39 -22.35 -10.01
CA LYS A 273 -22.05 -23.04 -11.26
C LYS A 273 -20.75 -22.54 -11.90
N PRO A 274 -20.02 -23.41 -12.61
CA PRO A 274 -18.93 -22.96 -13.46
C PRO A 274 -19.48 -22.14 -14.63
N SER A 275 -18.85 -21.00 -14.90
CA SER A 275 -19.15 -20.09 -16.02
C SER A 275 -17.84 -19.71 -16.69
N GLY A 276 -17.48 -20.45 -17.75
CA GLY A 276 -16.22 -20.26 -18.47
C GLY A 276 -14.99 -20.51 -17.59
N LYS A 277 -14.21 -19.46 -17.34
CA LYS A 277 -13.00 -19.51 -16.47
C LYS A 277 -13.29 -19.20 -15.01
N MET A 278 -14.54 -18.88 -14.65
CA MET A 278 -14.93 -18.47 -13.30
C MET A 278 -15.92 -19.45 -12.70
N TYR A 279 -15.95 -19.53 -11.38
CA TYR A 279 -17.02 -20.18 -10.64
C TYR A 279 -17.91 -19.10 -10.05
N VAL A 280 -19.19 -19.07 -10.43
CA VAL A 280 -20.12 -18.00 -10.05
C VAL A 280 -21.05 -18.55 -8.97
N ILE A 281 -21.14 -17.82 -7.87
CA ILE A 281 -22.08 -18.08 -6.77
C ILE A 281 -23.06 -16.92 -6.73
N THR A 282 -24.35 -17.23 -6.76
CA THR A 282 -25.43 -16.26 -6.73
C THR A 282 -26.34 -16.58 -5.56
N PHE A 283 -26.43 -15.64 -4.62
CA PHE A 283 -27.41 -15.65 -3.56
C PHE A 283 -28.56 -14.73 -3.96
N SER A 284 -29.79 -15.24 -3.93
CA SER A 284 -31.00 -14.49 -4.24
C SER A 284 -31.98 -14.60 -3.09
N HIS A 285 -32.38 -13.45 -2.55
CA HIS A 285 -33.33 -13.33 -1.46
C HIS A 285 -34.15 -12.05 -1.64
N ASN A 286 -35.21 -11.89 -0.85
CA ASN A 286 -36.02 -10.69 -0.89
C ASN A 286 -35.59 -9.78 0.25
N GLY A 287 -34.98 -8.65 -0.07
CA GLY A 287 -34.50 -7.67 0.91
C GLY A 287 -35.07 -6.28 0.69
N ASN A 288 -34.59 -5.33 1.49
CA ASN A 288 -34.88 -3.91 1.29
C ASN A 288 -34.23 -3.38 0.01
N TYR A 289 -34.83 -2.32 -0.54
CA TYR A 289 -34.31 -1.69 -1.74
C TYR A 289 -32.94 -1.04 -1.48
N ILE A 290 -31.97 -1.35 -2.33
CA ILE A 290 -30.66 -0.70 -2.33
C ILE A 290 -30.65 0.24 -3.54
N ASP A 291 -30.53 1.54 -3.26
CA ASP A 291 -30.36 2.57 -4.28
C ASP A 291 -29.19 2.20 -5.22
N PRO A 292 -29.40 2.13 -6.55
CA PRO A 292 -28.34 1.89 -7.52
C PRO A 292 -27.09 2.73 -7.33
N ASP A 293 -27.25 4.00 -6.93
CA ASP A 293 -26.13 4.93 -6.74
C ASP A 293 -25.33 4.62 -5.45
N ARG A 294 -25.88 3.80 -4.56
CA ARG A 294 -25.27 3.40 -3.28
C ARG A 294 -24.78 1.95 -3.28
N LYS A 295 -24.89 1.23 -4.41
CA LYS A 295 -24.50 -0.19 -4.51
C LYS A 295 -23.03 -0.42 -4.20
N ASP A 296 -22.15 0.47 -4.64
CA ASP A 296 -20.72 0.32 -4.39
C ASP A 296 -20.35 0.66 -2.94
N LEU A 297 -21.15 1.50 -2.28
CA LEU A 297 -20.91 1.92 -0.90
C LEU A 297 -21.17 0.82 0.12
N ILE A 298 -21.91 -0.25 -0.21
CA ILE A 298 -22.18 -1.35 0.74
C ILE A 298 -20.93 -2.17 1.09
N PHE A 299 -19.89 -2.05 0.26
CA PHE A 299 -18.56 -2.64 0.49
C PHE A 299 -17.62 -1.67 1.22
N GLU A 300 -18.07 -0.46 1.56
CA GLU A 300 -17.30 0.48 2.38
C GLU A 300 -17.45 0.13 3.86
N ARG A 301 -16.36 0.29 4.61
CA ARG A 301 -16.33 -0.01 6.04
C ARG A 301 -17.30 0.88 6.81
N PHE A 302 -18.04 0.26 7.73
CA PHE A 302 -19.03 0.91 8.59
C PHE A 302 -20.23 1.51 7.83
N TYR A 303 -20.33 1.28 6.53
CA TYR A 303 -21.46 1.77 5.76
C TYR A 303 -22.72 0.95 6.05
N ARG A 304 -23.84 1.66 6.28
CA ARG A 304 -25.17 1.08 6.51
C ARG A 304 -26.25 2.00 5.92
N LEU A 305 -27.28 1.41 5.32
CA LEU A 305 -28.45 2.15 4.85
C LEU A 305 -29.23 2.75 6.03
N GLU A 306 -29.74 3.98 5.88
CA GLU A 306 -30.43 4.71 6.96
C GLU A 306 -31.66 3.98 7.51
N GLU A 307 -32.43 3.30 6.65
CA GLU A 307 -33.61 2.50 7.04
C GLU A 307 -33.26 1.24 7.87
N SER A 308 -32.00 0.79 7.79
CA SER A 308 -31.46 -0.27 8.64
C SER A 308 -30.86 0.22 9.96
N ARG A 309 -30.86 1.53 10.24
CA ARG A 309 -30.44 2.07 11.56
C ARG A 309 -31.55 2.01 12.62
N SER A 310 -32.82 2.00 12.19
CA SER A 310 -34.00 1.98 13.07
C SER A 310 -34.61 0.59 13.26
N THR A 311 -34.33 -0.34 12.35
CA THR A 311 -34.74 -1.74 12.47
C THR A 311 -33.72 -2.51 13.30
N LYS A 312 -34.21 -3.49 14.06
CA LYS A 312 -33.51 -4.34 15.05
C LYS A 312 -32.37 -5.21 14.48
N VAL A 313 -31.89 -4.89 13.27
CA VAL A 313 -30.89 -5.65 12.53
C VAL A 313 -29.51 -5.25 13.02
N GLU A 314 -28.88 -6.18 13.73
CA GLU A 314 -27.55 -6.08 14.30
C GLU A 314 -26.45 -6.15 13.23
N GLY A 315 -25.53 -5.19 13.20
CA GLY A 315 -24.35 -5.26 12.36
C GLY A 315 -23.48 -4.00 12.41
N ALA A 316 -22.16 -4.18 12.44
CA ALA A 316 -21.20 -3.07 12.48
C ALA A 316 -20.91 -2.42 11.11
N GLY A 317 -21.55 -2.89 10.03
CA GLY A 317 -21.28 -2.41 8.66
C GLY A 317 -19.88 -2.78 8.14
N LEU A 318 -19.22 -3.75 8.78
CA LEU A 318 -17.86 -4.18 8.44
C LEU A 318 -17.81 -5.54 7.74
N GLY A 319 -18.93 -6.27 7.68
CA GLY A 319 -18.93 -7.64 7.16
C GLY A 319 -18.64 -7.73 5.66
N LEU A 320 -19.18 -6.81 4.86
CA LEU A 320 -19.04 -6.85 3.39
C LEU A 320 -17.77 -6.14 2.87
N ALA A 321 -17.01 -5.46 3.73
CA ALA A 321 -15.91 -4.57 3.37
C ALA A 321 -14.53 -5.25 3.30
#